data_AF-A0A7S4VD51-F1
#
_entry.id   AF-A0A7S4VD51-F1
#
_cell.length_a   1.000
_cell.length_b   1.000
_cell.length_c   1.000
_cell.angle_alpha   90.00
_cell.angle_beta   90.00
_cell.angle_gamma   90.00
#
_symmetry.space_group_name_H-M   'P 1'
#
loop_
_entity.id
_entity.type
_entity.pdbx_description
1 polymer ?
#
loop_
_entity_poly.entity_id
_entity_poly.type
_entity_poly.pdbx_seq_one_letter_code
_entity_poly.pdbx_strand_id
1 'polypeptide(L)'
;QEGCVPSILEVAKLRNPDATGFLTTHADFWFRPSAIVNETGLRLEAIWHLKSGLVNPKYAPGGLHCLSGREEILNDTHWHWFGHRNMDSWRAIDRLQHAYGYDPTVCAGWSDGWYVPRSAWDMFANVSSEFGPIVHEVAIPTVLQILHRHRGVPLQLDGRCWGGCCSKSQNTDDILKQPCGHRMDLTQQAVRDTLKSMLAEDLKMLRRRAR
;
A
#
# COMPACT_ATOMS: atom_id res chain seq x y z
N GLN A 1 19.61 3.88 -12.02
CA GLN A 1 19.28 3.73 -10.59
C GLN A 1 18.48 2.45 -10.49
N GLU A 2 19.04 1.42 -9.85
CA GLU A 2 18.27 0.22 -9.50
C GLU A 2 17.18 0.65 -8.53
N GLY A 3 15.91 0.33 -8.82
CA GLY A 3 14.82 0.62 -7.90
C GLY A 3 15.04 -0.11 -6.58
N CYS A 4 14.82 0.55 -5.44
CA CYS A 4 15.01 -0.06 -4.12
C CYS A 4 14.14 -1.31 -3.89
N VAL A 5 13.03 -1.43 -4.62
CA VAL A 5 11.99 -2.43 -4.38
C VAL A 5 12.41 -3.84 -4.80
N PRO A 6 12.87 -4.11 -6.05
CA PRO A 6 13.38 -5.43 -6.44
C PRO A 6 14.48 -5.97 -5.50
N SER A 7 15.45 -5.13 -5.14
CA SER A 7 16.57 -5.55 -4.28
C SER A 7 16.13 -5.92 -2.86
N ILE A 8 15.12 -5.22 -2.31
CA ILE A 8 14.53 -5.57 -1.01
C ILE A 8 13.85 -6.94 -1.04
N LEU A 9 13.21 -7.30 -2.16
CA LEU A 9 12.53 -8.59 -2.27
C LEU A 9 13.50 -9.75 -2.34
N GLU A 10 14.61 -9.60 -3.05
CA GLU A 10 15.66 -10.63 -3.05
C GLU A 10 16.23 -10.85 -1.65
N VAL A 11 16.49 -9.76 -0.90
CA VAL A 11 16.91 -9.87 0.50
C VAL A 11 15.83 -10.53 1.37
N ALA A 12 14.55 -10.19 1.17
CA ALA A 12 13.44 -10.77 1.92
C ALA A 12 13.30 -12.28 1.65
N LYS A 13 13.40 -12.71 0.39
CA LYS A 13 13.42 -14.12 -0.03
C LYS A 13 14.53 -14.90 0.64
N LEU A 14 15.75 -14.36 0.61
CA LEU A 14 16.94 -15.01 1.14
C LEU A 14 16.89 -15.12 2.68
N ARG A 15 16.45 -14.07 3.37
CA ARG A 15 16.42 -14.03 4.84
C ARG A 15 15.21 -14.72 5.44
N ASN A 16 14.10 -14.83 4.69
CA ASN A 16 12.83 -15.37 5.18
C ASN A 16 12.21 -16.33 4.14
N PRO A 17 12.78 -17.53 3.97
CA PRO A 17 12.30 -18.50 2.98
C PRO A 17 10.86 -18.95 3.24
N ASP A 18 10.40 -18.92 4.49
CA ASP A 18 9.04 -19.33 4.88
C ASP A 18 8.03 -18.18 4.90
N ALA A 19 8.45 -16.95 4.55
CA ALA A 19 7.54 -15.81 4.51
C ALA A 19 6.45 -16.00 3.44
N THR A 20 5.19 -15.85 3.83
CA THR A 20 4.02 -16.00 2.96
C THR A 20 3.74 -14.78 2.09
N GLY A 21 4.36 -13.65 2.41
CA GLY A 21 4.30 -12.40 1.66
C GLY A 21 5.05 -11.31 2.42
N PHE A 22 5.06 -10.09 1.91
CA PHE A 22 5.67 -8.96 2.60
C PHE A 22 4.65 -7.83 2.70
N LEU A 23 4.68 -7.17 3.86
CA LEU A 23 3.92 -5.97 4.15
C LEU A 23 4.89 -4.80 4.11
N THR A 24 4.57 -3.78 3.31
CA THR A 24 5.28 -2.51 3.26
C THR A 24 4.39 -1.43 3.82
N THR A 25 4.93 -0.64 4.74
CA THR A 25 4.25 0.53 5.30
C THR A 25 5.18 1.73 5.36
N HIS A 26 4.63 2.93 5.29
CA HIS A 26 5.35 4.15 5.58
C HIS A 26 5.72 4.23 7.08
N ALA A 27 6.78 4.96 7.44
CA ALA A 27 7.40 4.89 8.78
C ALA A 27 6.54 5.48 9.91
N ASP A 28 5.59 6.36 9.58
CA ASP A 28 4.63 6.96 10.51
C ASP A 28 3.24 6.30 10.44
N PHE A 29 3.19 5.09 9.88
CA PHE A 29 2.01 4.22 9.86
C PHE A 29 1.97 3.33 11.11
N TRP A 30 0.81 3.21 11.74
CA TRP A 30 0.54 2.18 12.75
C TRP A 30 -0.48 1.19 12.24
N PHE A 31 -0.35 -0.04 12.74
CA PHE A 31 -1.22 -1.15 12.35
C PHE A 31 -1.55 -1.98 13.58
N ARG A 32 -2.79 -2.46 13.62
CA ARG A 32 -3.28 -3.41 14.60
C ARG A 32 -3.42 -4.78 13.92
N PRO A 33 -2.39 -5.64 13.96
CA PRO A 33 -2.41 -6.94 13.28
C PRO A 33 -3.63 -7.78 13.56
N SER A 34 -4.09 -7.80 14.81
CA SER A 34 -5.27 -8.54 15.20
C SER A 34 -6.52 -8.11 14.43
N ALA A 35 -6.75 -6.80 14.34
CA ALA A 35 -7.90 -6.21 13.70
C ALA A 35 -7.83 -6.37 12.19
N ILE A 36 -6.65 -6.19 11.58
CA ILE A 36 -6.49 -6.48 10.14
C ILE A 36 -6.83 -7.95 9.86
N VAL A 37 -6.21 -8.90 10.54
CA VAL A 37 -6.44 -10.32 10.23
C VAL A 37 -7.88 -10.74 10.53
N ASN A 38 -8.47 -10.28 11.64
CA ASN A 38 -9.77 -10.78 12.09
C ASN A 38 -10.97 -9.97 11.58
N GLU A 39 -10.87 -8.65 11.61
CA GLU A 39 -11.98 -7.75 11.27
C GLU A 39 -11.99 -7.44 9.78
N THR A 40 -10.82 -7.42 9.13
CA THR A 40 -10.73 -7.18 7.69
C THR A 40 -10.81 -8.43 6.85
N GLY A 41 -10.63 -9.60 7.48
CA GLY A 41 -10.57 -10.87 6.78
C GLY A 41 -9.43 -10.87 5.78
N LEU A 42 -8.26 -10.31 6.18
CA LEU A 42 -7.09 -10.25 5.32
C LEU A 42 -6.74 -11.65 4.80
N ARG A 43 -6.81 -11.80 3.48
CA ARG A 43 -6.42 -12.99 2.74
C ARG A 43 -4.95 -12.91 2.36
N LEU A 44 -4.11 -13.77 2.92
CA LEU A 44 -2.67 -13.77 2.65
C LEU A 44 -2.33 -14.26 1.23
N GLU A 45 -3.30 -14.82 0.52
CA GLU A 45 -3.21 -15.15 -0.91
C GLU A 45 -3.55 -13.97 -1.83
N ALA A 46 -4.06 -12.87 -1.27
CA ALA A 46 -4.45 -11.67 -1.99
C ALA A 46 -3.46 -10.52 -1.76
N ILE A 47 -3.32 -9.63 -2.75
CA ILE A 47 -2.76 -8.30 -2.54
C ILE A 47 -3.69 -7.55 -1.59
N TRP A 48 -3.14 -6.92 -0.57
CA TRP A 48 -3.87 -5.96 0.25
C TRP A 48 -3.34 -4.56 0.02
N HIS A 49 -4.25 -3.61 -0.17
CA HIS A 49 -3.91 -2.21 -0.44
C HIS A 49 -5.00 -1.29 0.10
N LEU A 50 -4.60 -0.06 0.45
CA LEU A 50 -5.51 0.95 0.99
C LEU A 50 -6.44 1.47 -0.11
N LYS A 51 -7.73 1.16 -0.01
CA LYS A 51 -8.77 1.57 -0.98
C LYS A 51 -8.82 3.08 -1.18
N SER A 52 -9.00 3.76 -0.05
CA SER A 52 -9.20 5.20 0.03
C SER A 52 -7.93 5.92 0.49
N GLY A 53 -6.87 5.16 0.77
CA GLY A 53 -5.69 5.63 1.47
C GLY A 53 -5.93 6.07 2.90
N LEU A 54 -4.98 6.86 3.41
CA LEU A 54 -5.06 7.56 4.68
C LEU A 54 -5.60 8.96 4.40
N VAL A 55 -6.91 9.13 4.47
CA VAL A 55 -7.54 10.43 4.27
C VAL A 55 -8.20 10.89 5.57
N ASN A 56 -7.95 12.16 5.92
CA ASN A 56 -8.58 12.75 7.09
C ASN A 56 -10.09 12.65 6.86
N PRO A 57 -10.91 12.22 7.85
CA PRO A 57 -12.36 12.11 7.68
C PRO A 57 -13.04 13.39 7.15
N LYS A 58 -12.38 14.55 7.30
CA LYS A 58 -12.84 15.85 6.79
C LYS A 58 -12.62 16.08 5.28
N TYR A 59 -11.75 15.31 4.62
CA TYR A 59 -11.48 15.44 3.18
C TYR A 59 -12.09 14.24 2.45
N ALA A 60 -12.62 14.48 1.24
CA ALA A 60 -13.13 13.40 0.40
C ALA A 60 -11.98 12.42 0.07
N PRO A 61 -12.25 11.09 0.05
CA PRO A 61 -11.20 10.11 -0.15
C PRO A 61 -10.56 10.28 -1.54
N GLY A 62 -9.28 10.65 -1.55
CA GLY A 62 -8.41 10.51 -2.73
C GLY A 62 -8.05 9.04 -2.91
N GLY A 63 -9.03 8.23 -3.30
CA GLY A 63 -8.87 6.78 -3.47
C GLY A 63 -8.09 6.41 -4.73
N LEU A 64 -7.98 5.10 -4.95
CA LEU A 64 -7.40 4.56 -6.18
C LEU A 64 -8.12 5.12 -7.41
N HIS A 65 -7.36 5.78 -8.28
CA HIS A 65 -7.79 6.39 -9.53
C HIS A 65 -6.93 5.83 -10.67
N CYS A 66 -7.52 5.55 -11.83
CA CYS A 66 -6.79 4.99 -12.97
C CYS A 66 -7.13 5.74 -14.25
N LEU A 67 -6.11 6.07 -15.02
CA LEU A 67 -6.14 6.79 -16.30
C LEU A 67 -5.70 5.82 -17.39
N SER A 68 -6.40 5.82 -18.53
CA SER A 68 -6.17 4.87 -19.61
C SER A 68 -5.79 5.57 -20.90
N GLY A 69 -4.70 5.11 -21.50
CA GLY A 69 -4.18 5.64 -22.75
C GLY A 69 -3.38 6.93 -22.57
N ARG A 70 -2.60 7.22 -23.61
CA ARG A 70 -1.62 8.30 -23.61
C ARG A 70 -2.24 9.68 -23.32
N GLU A 71 -3.38 9.97 -23.93
CA GLU A 71 -4.00 11.30 -23.82
C GLU A 71 -4.46 11.58 -22.39
N GLU A 72 -5.19 10.65 -21.77
CA GLU A 72 -5.69 10.80 -20.40
C GLU A 72 -4.53 10.96 -19.40
N ILE A 73 -3.49 10.13 -19.55
CA ILE A 73 -2.30 10.17 -18.68
C ILE A 73 -1.52 11.48 -18.83
N LEU A 74 -1.30 11.96 -20.06
CA LEU A 74 -0.47 13.14 -20.29
C LEU A 74 -1.19 14.46 -20.02
N ASN A 75 -2.51 14.49 -20.14
CA ASN A 75 -3.33 15.68 -19.89
C ASN A 75 -3.77 15.81 -18.44
N ASP A 76 -3.63 14.77 -17.63
CA ASP A 76 -3.96 14.85 -16.21
C ASP A 76 -2.97 15.74 -15.45
N THR A 77 -3.51 16.70 -14.69
CA THR A 77 -2.72 17.70 -13.94
C THR A 77 -2.86 17.55 -12.42
N HIS A 78 -3.29 16.39 -11.94
CA HIS A 78 -3.50 16.19 -10.50
C HIS A 78 -2.17 16.07 -9.73
N TRP A 79 -2.30 16.16 -8.40
CA TRP A 79 -1.22 16.18 -7.43
C TRP A 79 -0.25 15.00 -7.53
N HIS A 80 -0.72 13.83 -7.99
CA HIS A 80 0.05 12.60 -8.04
C HIS A 80 1.12 12.60 -9.14
N TRP A 81 1.20 13.63 -9.98
CA TRP A 81 2.27 13.77 -10.97
C TRP A 81 3.48 14.55 -10.49
N PHE A 82 3.66 14.75 -9.18
CA PHE A 82 4.74 15.54 -8.58
C PHE A 82 6.05 15.49 -9.40
N GLY A 83 6.49 16.66 -9.90
CA GLY A 83 7.63 16.75 -10.81
C GLY A 83 7.35 16.41 -12.29
N HIS A 84 6.09 16.50 -12.73
CA HIS A 84 5.63 16.22 -14.10
C HIS A 84 6.01 14.83 -14.61
N ARG A 85 5.80 13.80 -13.77
CA ARG A 85 6.19 12.40 -14.04
C ARG A 85 5.17 11.59 -14.85
N ASN A 86 4.17 12.26 -15.43
CA ASN A 86 3.19 11.64 -16.32
C ASN A 86 3.85 11.02 -17.56
N MET A 87 4.82 11.70 -18.18
CA MET A 87 5.55 11.17 -19.34
C MET A 87 6.39 9.94 -18.99
N ASP A 88 7.05 9.94 -17.83
CA ASP A 88 7.81 8.78 -17.37
C ASP A 88 6.90 7.57 -17.12
N SER A 89 5.70 7.83 -16.57
CA SER A 89 4.67 6.81 -16.32
C SER A 89 4.09 6.24 -17.62
N TRP A 90 3.80 7.11 -18.60
CA TRP A 90 3.42 6.68 -19.94
C TRP A 90 4.49 5.78 -20.57
N ARG A 91 5.77 6.19 -20.52
CA ARG A 91 6.87 5.40 -21.09
C ARG A 91 7.00 4.02 -20.42
N ALA A 92 6.78 3.93 -19.11
CA ALA A 92 6.82 2.66 -18.40
C ALA A 92 5.68 1.73 -18.85
N ILE A 93 4.44 2.23 -18.91
CA ILE A 93 3.31 1.40 -19.33
C ILE A 93 3.37 1.04 -20.82
N ASP A 94 3.87 1.93 -21.68
CA ASP A 94 4.07 1.67 -23.10
C ASP A 94 5.09 0.54 -23.33
N ARG A 95 6.20 0.51 -22.57
CA ARG A 95 7.16 -0.61 -22.63
C ARG A 95 6.51 -1.93 -22.19
N LEU A 96 5.71 -1.91 -21.13
CA LEU A 96 5.02 -3.10 -20.64
C LEU A 96 3.92 -3.58 -21.60
N GLN A 97 3.21 -2.65 -22.25
CA GLN A 97 2.24 -2.96 -23.29
C GLN A 97 2.94 -3.67 -24.47
N HIS A 98 4.06 -3.15 -24.95
CA HIS A 98 4.80 -3.77 -26.05
C HIS A 98 5.42 -5.13 -25.67
N ALA A 99 5.94 -5.27 -24.45
CA ALA A 99 6.61 -6.49 -24.01
C ALA A 99 5.63 -7.61 -23.62
N TYR A 100 4.48 -7.27 -23.05
CA TYR A 100 3.59 -8.25 -22.40
C TYR A 100 2.11 -8.13 -22.79
N GLY A 101 1.73 -7.12 -23.58
CA GLY A 101 0.33 -6.88 -23.96
C GLY A 101 -0.55 -6.38 -22.82
N TYR A 102 0.03 -5.73 -21.81
CA TYR A 102 -0.76 -5.12 -20.72
C TYR A 102 -1.53 -3.90 -21.21
N ASP A 103 -2.65 -3.61 -20.56
CA ASP A 103 -3.46 -2.43 -20.87
C ASP A 103 -2.64 -1.16 -20.56
N PRO A 104 -2.70 -0.12 -21.42
CA PRO A 104 -1.97 1.13 -21.22
C PRO A 104 -2.63 2.01 -20.14
N THR A 105 -2.81 1.45 -18.95
CA THR A 105 -3.45 2.10 -17.80
C THR A 105 -2.41 2.39 -16.72
N VAL A 106 -2.44 3.62 -16.20
CA VAL A 106 -1.67 4.05 -15.03
C VAL A 106 -2.64 4.36 -13.91
N CYS A 107 -2.33 3.91 -12.71
CA CYS A 107 -3.16 4.16 -11.53
C CYS A 107 -2.40 4.96 -10.49
N ALA A 108 -3.10 5.88 -9.84
CA ALA A 108 -2.63 6.72 -8.76
C ALA A 108 -3.45 6.49 -7.48
N GLY A 109 -2.80 6.64 -6.34
CA GLY A 109 -3.43 6.48 -5.03
C GLY A 109 -2.39 6.37 -3.93
N TRP A 110 -2.85 6.41 -2.69
CA TRP A 110 -1.99 6.31 -1.52
C TRP A 110 -1.20 5.01 -1.48
N SER A 111 0.09 5.10 -1.18
CA SER A 111 1.02 3.95 -1.12
C SER A 111 1.58 3.70 0.30
N ASP A 112 0.94 4.24 1.33
CA ASP A 112 1.39 4.18 2.72
C ASP A 112 1.38 2.78 3.33
N GLY A 113 0.62 1.85 2.76
CA GLY A 113 0.45 0.50 3.28
C GLY A 113 -0.02 -0.45 2.19
N TRP A 114 0.70 -1.55 2.00
CA TRP A 114 0.31 -2.58 1.04
C TRP A 114 1.04 -3.91 1.33
N TYR A 115 0.42 -5.01 0.93
CA TYR A 115 0.95 -6.35 1.08
C TYR A 115 0.90 -7.09 -0.26
N VAL A 116 1.96 -7.84 -0.57
CA VAL A 116 2.01 -8.72 -1.75
C VAL A 116 2.32 -10.15 -1.31
N PRO A 117 1.50 -11.13 -1.75
CA PRO A 117 1.70 -12.53 -1.44
C PRO A 117 2.97 -13.07 -2.11
N ARG A 118 3.62 -14.07 -1.51
CA ARG A 118 4.86 -14.68 -2.02
C ARG A 118 4.74 -15.14 -3.47
N SER A 119 3.59 -15.70 -3.83
CA SER A 119 3.29 -16.18 -5.19
C SER A 119 3.40 -15.08 -6.26
N ALA A 120 3.36 -13.80 -5.88
CA ALA A 120 3.41 -12.67 -6.80
C ALA A 120 4.75 -11.91 -6.78
N TRP A 121 5.74 -12.32 -5.97
CA TRP A 121 6.98 -11.54 -5.77
C TRP A 121 7.81 -11.35 -7.03
N ASP A 122 8.02 -12.40 -7.81
CA ASP A 122 8.83 -12.32 -9.04
C ASP A 122 8.17 -11.39 -10.06
N MET A 123 6.85 -11.52 -10.21
CA MET A 123 6.09 -10.64 -11.10
C MET A 123 6.09 -9.20 -10.60
N PHE A 124 5.92 -9.00 -9.30
CA PHE A 124 5.97 -7.68 -8.70
C PHE A 124 7.34 -7.02 -8.93
N ALA A 125 8.45 -7.75 -8.69
CA ALA A 125 9.80 -7.26 -8.94
C ALA A 125 9.99 -6.87 -10.41
N ASN A 126 9.62 -7.75 -11.34
CA ASN A 126 9.75 -7.52 -12.79
C ASN A 126 8.92 -6.32 -13.30
N VAL A 127 7.70 -6.14 -12.80
CA VAL A 127 6.88 -5.00 -13.22
C VAL A 127 7.38 -3.72 -12.56
N SER A 128 7.71 -3.77 -11.26
CA SER A 128 8.16 -2.59 -10.50
C SER A 128 9.48 -2.00 -11.00
N SER A 129 10.37 -2.80 -11.61
CA SER A 129 11.63 -2.29 -12.18
C SER A 129 11.43 -1.28 -13.31
N GLU A 130 10.29 -1.31 -14.00
CA GLU A 130 9.95 -0.32 -15.03
C GLU A 130 9.58 1.05 -14.47
N PHE A 131 9.26 1.12 -13.17
CA PHE A 131 8.74 2.31 -12.52
C PHE A 131 9.74 3.07 -11.64
N GLY A 132 11.03 2.74 -11.72
CA GLY A 132 12.08 3.33 -10.87
C GLY A 132 12.07 4.87 -10.69
N PRO A 133 11.87 5.70 -11.75
CA PRO A 133 11.87 7.16 -11.62
C PRO A 133 10.49 7.76 -11.29
N ILE A 134 9.45 6.94 -11.16
CA ILE A 134 8.06 7.37 -10.97
C ILE A 134 7.76 7.47 -9.47
N VAL A 135 6.89 8.41 -9.11
CA VAL A 135 6.47 8.59 -7.72
C VAL A 135 5.75 7.35 -7.19
N HIS A 136 5.95 7.01 -5.91
CA HIS A 136 5.42 5.78 -5.32
C HIS A 136 3.89 5.70 -5.37
N GLU A 137 3.21 6.84 -5.23
CA GLU A 137 1.75 6.96 -5.29
C GLU A 137 1.18 6.77 -6.71
N VAL A 138 2.03 6.60 -7.71
CA VAL A 138 1.65 6.16 -9.07
C VAL A 138 2.22 4.78 -9.35
N ALA A 139 3.51 4.58 -9.07
CA ALA A 139 4.21 3.32 -9.34
C ALA A 139 3.54 2.13 -8.63
N ILE A 140 3.33 2.22 -7.31
CA ILE A 140 2.80 1.10 -6.53
C ILE A 140 1.36 0.77 -6.92
N PRO A 141 0.40 1.72 -6.95
CA PRO A 141 -0.96 1.40 -7.37
C PRO A 141 -1.03 0.82 -8.79
N THR A 142 -0.21 1.32 -9.72
CA THR A 142 -0.13 0.78 -11.08
C THR A 142 0.37 -0.67 -11.09
N VAL A 143 1.49 -0.95 -10.42
CA VAL A 143 2.06 -2.31 -10.35
C VAL A 143 1.05 -3.29 -9.73
N LEU A 144 0.39 -2.92 -8.63
CA LEU A 144 -0.60 -3.79 -7.98
C LEU A 144 -1.82 -4.04 -8.88
N GLN A 145 -2.27 -3.04 -9.63
CA GLN A 145 -3.36 -3.20 -10.61
C GLN A 145 -2.96 -4.07 -11.79
N ILE A 146 -1.71 -3.99 -12.26
CA ILE A 146 -1.20 -4.88 -13.32
C ILE A 146 -1.20 -6.33 -12.85
N LEU A 147 -0.70 -6.61 -11.64
CA LEU A 147 -0.73 -7.95 -11.06
C LEU A 147 -2.15 -8.48 -10.91
N HIS A 148 -3.07 -7.62 -10.49
CA HIS A 148 -4.47 -7.99 -10.35
C HIS A 148 -5.12 -8.33 -11.70
N ARG A 149 -5.05 -7.41 -12.66
CA ARG A 149 -5.79 -7.48 -13.93
C ARG A 149 -5.18 -8.46 -14.93
N HIS A 150 -3.85 -8.49 -15.03
CA HIS A 150 -3.15 -9.25 -16.06
C HIS A 150 -2.55 -10.56 -15.55
N ARG A 151 -2.38 -10.71 -14.24
CA ARG A 151 -1.78 -11.91 -13.63
C ARG A 151 -2.71 -12.66 -12.69
N GLY A 152 -3.96 -12.20 -12.55
CA GLY A 152 -4.99 -12.89 -11.79
C GLY A 152 -4.73 -12.95 -10.28
N VAL A 153 -3.82 -12.12 -9.77
CA VAL A 153 -3.56 -12.06 -8.33
C VAL A 153 -4.79 -11.42 -7.67
N PRO A 154 -5.45 -12.07 -6.69
CA PRO A 154 -6.61 -11.50 -6.03
C PRO A 154 -6.24 -10.17 -5.37
N LEU A 155 -7.12 -9.18 -5.44
CA LEU A 155 -6.94 -7.87 -4.81
C LEU A 155 -7.99 -7.65 -3.72
N GLN A 156 -7.56 -7.19 -2.56
CA GLN A 156 -8.39 -6.82 -1.42
C GLN A 156 -8.09 -5.37 -1.05
N LEU A 157 -9.05 -4.49 -1.33
CA LEU A 157 -8.94 -3.07 -1.00
C LEU A 157 -9.60 -2.80 0.35
N ASP A 158 -8.87 -2.19 1.29
CA ASP A 158 -9.38 -1.84 2.63
C ASP A 158 -9.45 -0.33 2.84
N GLY A 159 -10.59 0.15 3.32
CA GLY A 159 -10.87 1.58 3.52
C GLY A 159 -10.93 2.02 4.98
N ARG A 160 -10.58 1.15 5.93
CA ARG A 160 -10.75 1.41 7.38
C ARG A 160 -9.50 1.94 8.06
N CYS A 161 -8.54 2.53 7.33
CA CYS A 161 -7.43 3.18 7.99
C CYS A 161 -7.72 4.67 8.22
N TRP A 162 -7.25 5.21 9.33
CA TRP A 162 -7.42 6.61 9.69
C TRP A 162 -6.18 7.46 9.36
N GLY A 163 -6.39 8.72 8.94
CA GLY A 163 -5.33 9.73 9.01
C GLY A 163 -4.96 10.35 7.68
N GLY A 164 -3.71 10.72 7.48
CA GLY A 164 -3.18 11.31 6.24
C GLY A 164 -1.95 12.16 6.50
N CYS A 165 -1.17 12.50 5.46
CA CYS A 165 0.17 13.15 5.53
C CYS A 165 0.33 14.22 6.62
N CYS A 166 -0.76 14.96 6.80
CA CYS A 166 -0.80 16.25 7.42
C CYS A 166 -1.75 16.25 8.64
N SER A 167 -2.23 15.06 9.02
CA SER A 167 -3.11 14.84 10.16
C SER A 167 -2.40 14.01 11.22
N LYS A 168 -2.65 14.34 12.49
CA LYS A 168 -2.04 13.68 13.65
C LYS A 168 -3.15 13.40 14.66
N SER A 169 -3.44 12.14 14.94
CA SER A 169 -4.57 11.82 15.82
C SER A 169 -4.21 12.16 17.26
N GLN A 170 -5.08 12.94 17.90
CA GLN A 170 -5.08 13.18 19.33
C GLN A 170 -6.23 12.44 20.04
N ASN A 171 -7.10 11.80 19.26
CA ASN A 171 -8.30 11.14 19.75
C ASN A 171 -8.05 9.64 19.88
N THR A 172 -8.21 9.11 21.10
CA THR A 172 -8.01 7.70 21.38
C THR A 172 -9.01 6.80 20.65
N ASP A 173 -10.19 7.31 20.32
CA ASP A 173 -11.20 6.56 19.57
C ASP A 173 -10.73 6.24 18.14
N ASP A 174 -9.98 7.13 17.51
CA ASP A 174 -9.42 6.89 16.17
C ASP A 174 -8.44 5.73 16.19
N ILE A 175 -7.72 5.53 17.31
CA ILE A 175 -6.75 4.46 17.50
C ILE A 175 -7.47 3.14 17.82
N LEU A 176 -8.50 3.17 18.64
CA LEU A 176 -9.21 1.96 19.09
C LEU A 176 -10.17 1.39 18.04
N LYS A 177 -10.80 2.25 17.23
CA LYS A 177 -11.86 1.84 16.30
C LYS A 177 -11.35 1.47 14.91
N GLN A 178 -10.08 1.74 14.61
CA GLN A 178 -9.54 1.58 13.26
C GLN A 178 -8.43 0.53 13.26
N PRO A 179 -8.38 -0.39 12.28
CA PRO A 179 -7.32 -1.40 12.17
C PRO A 179 -5.92 -0.83 11.90
N CYS A 180 -5.84 0.44 11.48
CA CYS A 180 -4.61 1.06 11.00
C CYS A 180 -4.76 2.58 10.91
N GLY A 181 -3.64 3.28 10.83
CA GLY A 181 -3.64 4.70 10.53
C GLY A 181 -2.27 5.34 10.40
N HIS A 182 -2.27 6.65 10.16
CA HIS A 182 -1.07 7.47 10.02
C HIS A 182 -0.57 8.01 11.38
N ARG A 183 0.01 9.21 11.44
CA ARG A 183 0.61 9.79 12.64
C ARG A 183 -0.31 9.84 13.87
N MET A 184 0.24 9.43 15.02
CA MET A 184 -0.35 9.62 16.35
C MET A 184 0.36 10.74 17.12
N ASP A 185 -0.36 11.41 18.02
CA ASP A 185 0.24 12.33 18.99
C ASP A 185 0.80 11.66 20.23
N LEU A 186 1.99 11.08 20.07
CA LEU A 186 2.73 10.46 21.15
C LEU A 186 3.18 11.44 22.25
N THR A 187 2.97 12.76 22.11
CA THR A 187 3.15 13.70 23.22
C THR A 187 2.03 13.61 24.25
N GLN A 188 0.84 13.14 23.83
CA GLN A 188 -0.32 12.95 24.70
C GLN A 188 -0.23 11.63 25.46
N GLN A 189 -0.35 11.68 26.80
CA GLN A 189 -0.30 10.48 27.65
C GLN A 189 -1.41 9.49 27.29
N ALA A 190 -2.64 9.98 27.07
CA ALA A 190 -3.79 9.16 26.71
C ALA A 190 -3.57 8.36 25.41
N VAL A 191 -2.95 8.98 24.39
CA VAL A 191 -2.59 8.31 23.13
C VAL A 191 -1.56 7.20 23.37
N ARG A 192 -0.52 7.48 24.17
CA ARG A 192 0.51 6.48 24.52
C ARG A 192 -0.09 5.28 25.26
N ASP A 193 -0.97 5.54 26.22
CA ASP A 193 -1.59 4.47 27.02
C ASP A 193 -2.56 3.64 26.17
N THR A 194 -3.29 4.29 25.27
CA THR A 194 -4.15 3.60 24.29
C THR A 194 -3.34 2.68 23.38
N LEU A 195 -2.23 3.19 22.81
CA LEU A 195 -1.33 2.38 21.98
C LEU A 195 -0.76 1.17 22.76
N LYS A 196 -0.33 1.38 24.01
CA LYS A 196 0.17 0.28 24.86
C LYS A 196 -0.91 -0.78 25.10
N SER A 197 -2.15 -0.36 25.39
CA SER A 197 -3.28 -1.29 25.59
C SER A 197 -3.55 -2.10 24.33
N MET A 198 -3.62 -1.43 23.17
CA MET A 198 -3.81 -2.07 21.87
C MET A 198 -2.74 -3.13 21.59
N LEU A 199 -1.46 -2.80 21.77
CA LEU A 199 -0.36 -3.74 21.58
C LEU A 199 -0.40 -4.92 22.56
N ALA A 200 -0.83 -4.69 23.81
CA ALA A 200 -0.98 -5.75 24.80
C ALA A 200 -2.12 -6.72 24.44
N GLU A 201 -3.21 -6.24 23.84
CA GLU A 201 -4.29 -7.08 23.32
C GLU A 201 -3.85 -7.94 22.15
N ASP A 202 -3.14 -7.35 21.19
CA ASP A 202 -2.60 -8.07 20.04
C ASP A 202 -1.64 -9.19 20.48
N LEU A 203 -0.77 -8.91 21.45
CA LEU A 203 0.13 -9.91 22.01
C LEU A 203 -0.62 -11.06 22.70
N LYS A 204 -1.72 -10.76 23.43
CA LYS A 204 -2.55 -11.80 24.05
C LYS A 204 -3.18 -12.70 23.00
N MET A 205 -3.64 -12.13 21.88
CA MET A 205 -4.20 -12.94 20.79
C MET A 205 -3.16 -13.82 20.11
N LEU A 206 -1.97 -13.28 19.81
CA LEU A 206 -0.89 -14.06 19.21
C LEU A 206 -0.53 -15.27 20.09
N ARG A 207 -0.46 -15.08 21.41
CA ARG A 207 -0.19 -16.17 22.36
C ARG A 207 -1.27 -17.24 22.42
N ARG A 208 -2.54 -16.89 22.17
CA ARG A 208 -3.64 -17.86 22.14
C ARG A 208 -3.60 -18.74 20.90
N ARG A 209 -3.12 -18.22 19.76
CA ARG A 209 -3.01 -18.99 18.50
C ARG A 209 -1.79 -19.91 18.44
N ALA A 210 -0.78 -19.65 19.26
CA ALA A 210 0.41 -20.50 19.35
C ALA A 210 0.24 -21.72 20.29
N ARG A 211 -0.94 -21.88 20.88
CA ARG A 211 -1.34 -23.02 21.71
C ARG A 211 -2.39 -23.83 20.97
#